data_AF-A0A5N6MXB4-F1
#
_entry.id   AF-A0A5N6MXB4-F1
#
_cell.length_a   1.000
_cell.length_b   1.000
_cell.length_c   1.000
_cell.angle_alpha   90.00
_cell.angle_beta   90.00
_cell.angle_gamma   90.00
#
_symmetry.space_group_name_H-M   'P 1'
#
loop_
_entity.id
_entity.type
_entity.pdbx_description
1 polymer ?
#
loop_
_entity_poly.entity_id
_entity_poly.type
_entity_poly.pdbx_seq_one_letter_code
_entity_poly.pdbx_strand_id
1 'polypeptide(L)'
;MKKFNVVWWAYSYPITVLALASTKYAQVTKTSFAHLLMLILSAISVMVSVVLMVYTALNTNTLLPPDDACDPTIIATHGSINISSVKQTLQRYKELQDIIAILGLDVLSEEDRLTVARARKIERFLSQPFFVAEVFTGSPGKYVGLAETIRGFQLILSGKLDGLPEQAFYLVGNIDEATAKAMNLEMESNLKK
;
A
#
# COMPACT_ATOMS: atom_id res chain seq x y z
N MET A 1 7.11 -10.47 -18.85
CA MET A 1 6.02 -10.13 -17.92
C MET A 1 5.12 -11.34 -17.69
N LYS A 2 5.38 -12.14 -16.65
CA LYS A 2 4.45 -13.22 -16.25
C LYS A 2 3.37 -12.58 -15.36
N LYS A 3 2.16 -12.43 -15.89
CA LYS A 3 1.00 -11.95 -15.13
C LYS A 3 0.61 -13.04 -14.13
N PHE A 4 1.05 -12.93 -12.88
CA PHE A 4 0.57 -13.83 -11.82
C PHE A 4 -0.84 -13.42 -11.44
N ASN A 5 -1.81 -14.27 -11.76
CA ASN A 5 -3.21 -14.02 -11.48
C ASN A 5 -3.53 -14.59 -10.10
N VAL A 6 -3.75 -13.72 -9.11
CA VAL A 6 -4.21 -14.07 -7.75
C VAL A 6 -5.53 -14.88 -7.78
N VAL A 7 -6.20 -14.89 -8.94
CA VAL A 7 -7.40 -15.67 -9.28
C VAL A 7 -7.20 -17.20 -9.20
N TRP A 8 -5.98 -17.75 -9.03
CA TRP A 8 -5.83 -19.21 -8.93
C TRP A 8 -6.54 -19.82 -7.71
N TRP A 9 -6.65 -19.06 -6.62
CA TRP A 9 -7.43 -19.45 -5.43
C TRP A 9 -8.94 -19.47 -5.68
N ALA A 10 -9.44 -18.74 -6.68
CA ALA A 10 -10.86 -18.78 -7.02
C ALA A 10 -11.28 -20.12 -7.65
N TYR A 11 -10.34 -20.91 -8.19
CA TYR A 11 -10.65 -22.22 -8.78
C TYR A 11 -10.89 -23.33 -7.76
N SER A 12 -10.48 -23.16 -6.48
CA SER A 12 -10.82 -24.13 -5.43
C SER A 12 -12.25 -23.96 -4.91
N TYR A 13 -12.82 -22.76 -5.05
CA TYR A 13 -14.14 -22.41 -4.52
C TYR A 13 -15.30 -23.26 -5.09
N PRO A 14 -15.38 -23.53 -6.42
CA PRO A 14 -16.42 -24.40 -6.97
C PRO A 14 -16.38 -25.83 -6.42
N ILE A 15 -15.19 -26.37 -6.14
CA ILE A 15 -15.01 -27.73 -5.62
C ILE A 15 -15.48 -27.79 -4.16
N THR A 16 -15.18 -26.76 -3.36
CA THR A 16 -15.67 -26.66 -1.98
C THR A 16 -17.20 -26.54 -1.93
N VAL A 17 -17.80 -25.75 -2.83
CA VAL A 17 -19.27 -25.64 -2.95
C VAL A 17 -19.89 -26.98 -3.36
N LEU A 18 -19.27 -27.70 -4.29
CA LEU A 18 -19.74 -29.02 -4.72
C LEU A 18 -19.67 -30.06 -3.59
N ALA A 19 -18.60 -30.04 -2.78
CA ALA A 19 -18.48 -30.89 -1.60
C ALA A 19 -19.57 -30.58 -0.56
N LEU A 20 -19.86 -29.29 -0.30
CA LEU A 20 -20.95 -28.86 0.60
C LEU A 20 -22.34 -29.23 0.07
N ALA A 21 -22.56 -29.20 -1.24
CA ALA A 21 -23.81 -29.67 -1.84
C ALA A 21 -23.96 -31.18 -1.66
N SER A 22 -22.87 -31.94 -1.83
CA SER A 22 -22.86 -33.38 -1.65
C SER A 22 -23.14 -33.82 -0.21
N THR A 23 -22.67 -33.08 0.80
CA THR A 23 -22.97 -33.39 2.21
C THR A 23 -24.45 -33.19 2.52
N LYS A 24 -25.05 -32.10 2.04
CA LYS A 24 -26.50 -31.85 2.15
C LYS A 24 -27.31 -32.95 1.47
N TYR A 25 -26.90 -33.37 0.27
CA TYR A 25 -27.58 -34.44 -0.47
C TYR A 25 -27.54 -35.79 0.26
N ALA A 26 -26.40 -36.15 0.85
CA ALA A 26 -26.26 -37.38 1.64
C ALA A 26 -27.16 -37.38 2.88
N GLN A 27 -27.31 -36.24 3.56
CA GLN A 27 -28.17 -36.11 4.74
C GLN A 27 -29.67 -36.27 4.42
N VAL A 28 -30.11 -35.82 3.24
CA VAL A 28 -31.50 -35.91 2.80
C VAL A 28 -31.85 -37.34 2.39
N THR A 29 -30.99 -38.00 1.62
CA THR A 29 -31.31 -39.30 1.01
C THR A 29 -30.94 -40.49 1.90
N LYS A 30 -29.97 -40.34 2.82
CA LYS A 30 -29.50 -41.38 3.76
C LYS A 30 -29.17 -42.73 3.10
N THR A 31 -28.76 -42.72 1.83
CA THR A 31 -28.35 -43.93 1.10
C THR A 31 -26.84 -44.16 1.25
N SER A 32 -26.42 -45.42 1.27
CA SER A 32 -24.99 -45.78 1.35
C SER A 32 -24.17 -45.20 0.20
N PHE A 33 -24.76 -45.14 -1.00
CA PHE A 33 -24.13 -44.54 -2.18
C PHE A 33 -23.89 -43.04 -2.00
N ALA A 34 -24.84 -42.29 -1.44
CA ALA A 34 -24.68 -40.85 -1.22
C ALA A 34 -23.60 -40.53 -0.17
N HIS A 35 -23.48 -41.35 0.87
CA HIS A 35 -22.39 -41.22 1.85
C HIS A 35 -21.01 -41.51 1.23
N LEU A 36 -20.91 -42.50 0.35
CA LEU A 36 -19.67 -42.83 -0.36
C LEU A 36 -19.25 -41.69 -1.30
N LEU A 37 -20.20 -41.12 -2.06
CA LEU A 37 -19.96 -39.98 -2.94
C LEU A 37 -19.51 -38.73 -2.17
N MET A 38 -20.16 -38.44 -1.02
CA MET A 38 -19.79 -37.35 -0.12
C MET A 38 -18.35 -37.47 0.37
N LEU A 39 -17.94 -38.67 0.79
CA LEU A 39 -16.59 -38.91 1.31
C LEU A 39 -15.54 -38.68 0.23
N ILE A 40 -15.79 -39.17 -1.00
CA ILE A 40 -14.89 -38.98 -2.15
C ILE A 40 -14.75 -37.49 -2.51
N LEU A 41 -15.87 -36.77 -2.66
CA LEU A 41 -15.83 -35.34 -3.04
C LEU A 41 -15.21 -34.45 -1.96
N SER A 42 -15.45 -34.77 -0.68
CA SER A 42 -14.81 -34.07 0.45
C SER A 42 -13.30 -34.32 0.47
N ALA A 43 -12.86 -35.57 0.30
CA ALA A 43 -11.44 -35.92 0.25
C ALA A 43 -10.71 -35.19 -0.88
N ILE A 44 -11.32 -35.12 -2.07
CA ILE A 44 -10.76 -34.39 -3.22
C ILE A 44 -10.66 -32.89 -2.92
N SER A 45 -11.69 -32.28 -2.32
CA SER A 45 -11.67 -30.85 -1.96
C SER A 45 -10.54 -30.52 -0.99
N VAL A 46 -10.33 -31.35 0.04
CA VAL A 46 -9.25 -31.15 1.02
C VAL A 46 -7.89 -31.31 0.35
N MET A 47 -7.71 -32.36 -0.47
CA MET A 47 -6.46 -32.62 -1.17
C MET A 47 -6.04 -31.44 -2.06
N VAL A 48 -6.96 -30.91 -2.89
CA VAL A 48 -6.69 -29.78 -3.78
C VAL A 48 -6.31 -28.52 -2.98
N SER A 49 -7.01 -28.26 -1.87
CA SER A 49 -6.71 -27.12 -0.99
C SER A 49 -5.30 -27.23 -0.38
N VAL A 50 -4.92 -28.41 0.09
CA VAL A 50 -3.58 -28.64 0.67
C VAL A 50 -2.49 -28.49 -0.38
N VAL A 51 -2.68 -29.08 -1.58
CA VAL A 51 -1.70 -28.96 -2.68
C VAL A 51 -1.50 -27.50 -3.09
N LEU A 52 -2.58 -26.71 -3.19
CA LEU A 52 -2.47 -25.29 -3.50
C LEU A 52 -1.76 -24.50 -2.38
N MET A 53 -2.05 -24.80 -1.12
CA MET A 53 -1.38 -24.13 0.00
C MET A 53 0.13 -24.41 -0.01
N VAL A 54 0.53 -25.67 -0.23
CA VAL A 54 1.94 -26.06 -0.35
C VAL A 54 2.58 -25.42 -1.58
N TYR A 55 1.90 -25.42 -2.73
CA TYR A 55 2.39 -24.78 -3.94
C TYR A 55 2.62 -23.28 -3.73
N THR A 56 1.70 -22.60 -3.04
CA THR A 56 1.84 -21.18 -2.71
C THR A 56 3.02 -20.95 -1.75
N ALA A 57 3.14 -21.78 -0.70
CA ALA A 57 4.22 -21.67 0.28
C ALA A 57 5.61 -21.89 -0.34
N LEU A 58 5.74 -22.78 -1.32
CA LEU A 58 7.00 -23.03 -2.01
C LEU A 58 7.34 -21.97 -3.08
N ASN A 59 6.33 -21.30 -3.64
CA ASN A 59 6.51 -20.31 -4.71
C ASN A 59 6.34 -18.86 -4.23
N THR A 60 6.48 -18.59 -2.93
CA THR A 60 6.35 -17.24 -2.33
C THR A 60 7.26 -16.21 -3.00
N ASN A 61 8.51 -16.57 -3.29
CA ASN A 61 9.50 -15.69 -3.94
C ASN A 61 9.11 -15.25 -5.36
N THR A 62 8.19 -15.96 -6.02
CA THR A 62 7.68 -15.58 -7.36
C THR A 62 6.36 -14.82 -7.28
N LEU A 63 5.60 -15.01 -6.19
CA LEU A 63 4.30 -14.38 -5.94
C LEU A 63 4.42 -13.02 -5.26
N LEU A 64 5.40 -12.90 -4.36
CA LEU A 64 5.81 -11.67 -3.71
C LEU A 64 7.23 -11.42 -4.19
N PRO A 65 7.45 -10.58 -5.22
CA PRO A 65 8.81 -10.19 -5.55
C PRO A 65 9.45 -9.62 -4.28
N PRO A 66 10.72 -9.97 -3.97
CA PRO A 66 11.42 -9.37 -2.84
C PRO A 66 11.36 -7.84 -2.96
N ASP A 67 11.44 -7.13 -1.83
CA ASP A 67 11.36 -5.65 -1.73
C ASP A 67 12.36 -4.87 -2.62
N ASP A 68 13.21 -5.60 -3.33
CA ASP A 68 14.17 -5.19 -4.34
C ASP A 68 13.61 -5.32 -5.78
N ALA A 69 12.30 -5.18 -5.98
CA ALA A 69 11.67 -5.06 -7.30
C ALA A 69 12.05 -3.77 -8.07
N CYS A 70 13.11 -3.10 -7.63
CA CYS A 70 13.74 -1.97 -8.27
C CYS A 70 14.89 -2.48 -9.16
N ASP A 71 14.57 -3.12 -10.29
CA ASP A 71 15.58 -3.50 -11.27
C ASP A 71 16.36 -2.24 -11.70
N PRO A 72 17.66 -2.13 -11.41
CA PRO A 72 18.44 -0.91 -11.64
C PRO A 72 18.41 -0.47 -13.10
N THR A 73 18.17 -1.40 -14.02
CA THR A 73 18.09 -1.16 -15.45
C THR A 73 16.86 -0.35 -15.87
N ILE A 74 15.71 -0.56 -15.21
CA ILE A 74 14.45 0.16 -15.49
C ILE A 74 14.47 1.56 -14.87
N ILE A 75 15.14 1.69 -13.74
CA ILE A 75 15.23 2.94 -12.98
C ILE A 75 16.30 3.86 -13.60
N ALA A 76 17.39 3.31 -14.13
CA ALA A 76 18.47 4.06 -14.78
C ALA A 76 17.99 4.94 -15.95
N THR A 77 16.92 4.54 -16.63
CA THR A 77 16.30 5.33 -17.71
C THR A 77 15.43 6.51 -17.24
N HIS A 78 15.01 6.54 -15.97
CA HIS A 78 14.01 7.52 -15.48
C HIS A 78 14.38 8.28 -14.20
N GLY A 79 15.61 8.14 -13.68
CA GLY A 79 16.14 9.01 -12.62
C GLY A 79 16.25 8.33 -11.25
N SER A 80 17.17 7.37 -11.14
CA SER A 80 17.43 6.49 -9.98
C SER A 80 17.82 7.12 -8.64
N ILE A 81 17.80 8.42 -8.48
CA ILE A 81 18.44 9.05 -7.31
C ILE A 81 17.45 9.32 -6.16
N ASN A 82 16.12 9.27 -6.38
CA ASN A 82 15.16 9.74 -5.37
C ASN A 82 14.60 8.64 -4.45
N ILE A 83 14.42 7.39 -4.90
CA ILE A 83 13.75 6.34 -4.10
C ILE A 83 14.57 5.96 -2.87
N SER A 84 15.88 5.77 -3.03
CA SER A 84 16.77 5.40 -1.92
C SER A 84 16.82 6.50 -0.85
N SER A 85 16.83 7.77 -1.26
CA SER A 85 16.79 8.90 -0.34
C SER A 85 15.47 8.96 0.43
N VAL A 86 14.32 8.76 -0.23
CA VAL A 86 13.02 8.68 0.46
C VAL A 86 13.00 7.55 1.48
N LYS A 87 13.48 6.34 1.10
CA LYS A 87 13.58 5.20 2.01
C LYS A 87 14.47 5.52 3.23
N GLN A 88 15.63 6.13 3.00
CA GLN A 88 16.56 6.51 4.07
C GLN A 88 15.95 7.55 5.01
N THR A 89 15.26 8.57 4.49
CA THR A 89 14.59 9.59 5.31
C THR A 89 13.47 8.98 6.16
N LEU A 90 12.65 8.09 5.60
CA LEU A 90 11.60 7.41 6.36
C LEU A 90 12.16 6.44 7.41
N GLN A 91 13.24 5.73 7.08
CA GLN A 91 13.93 4.86 8.03
C GLN A 91 14.48 5.65 9.21
N ARG A 92 15.16 6.77 8.94
CA ARG A 92 15.65 7.69 9.97
C ARG A 92 14.52 8.26 10.82
N TYR A 93 13.40 8.62 10.21
CA TYR A 93 12.23 9.08 10.95
C TYR A 93 11.68 8.02 11.91
N LYS A 94 11.64 6.75 11.50
CA LYS A 94 11.21 5.65 12.35
C LYS A 94 12.11 5.47 13.58
N GLU A 95 13.43 5.57 13.40
CA GLU A 95 14.39 5.55 14.52
C GLU A 95 14.18 6.72 15.49
N LEU A 96 13.93 7.92 14.94
CA LEU A 96 13.67 9.12 15.73
C LEU A 96 12.30 9.07 16.42
N GLN A 97 11.31 8.37 15.86
CA GLN A 97 9.97 8.27 16.42
C GLN A 97 9.96 7.59 17.80
N ASP A 98 10.78 6.55 17.99
CA ASP A 98 10.93 5.87 19.28
C ASP A 98 11.52 6.81 20.35
N ILE A 99 12.50 7.63 19.94
CA ILE A 99 13.12 8.65 20.81
C ILE A 99 12.10 9.73 21.17
N ILE A 100 11.36 10.25 20.18
CA ILE A 100 10.33 11.29 20.37
C ILE A 100 9.23 10.80 21.31
N ALA A 101 8.85 9.52 21.24
CA ALA A 101 7.83 8.95 22.11
C ALA A 101 8.25 8.91 23.59
N ILE A 102 9.55 8.80 23.88
CA ILE A 102 10.09 8.72 25.25
C ILE A 102 10.48 10.11 25.78
N LEU A 103 11.20 10.89 24.98
CA LEU A 103 11.86 12.14 25.41
C LEU A 103 11.15 13.41 24.94
N GLY A 104 10.24 13.32 23.96
CA GLY A 104 9.61 14.47 23.33
C GLY A 104 10.42 15.05 22.16
N LEU A 105 9.81 15.98 21.42
CA LEU A 105 10.40 16.55 20.20
C LEU A 105 11.52 17.56 20.48
N ASP A 106 11.50 18.19 21.65
CA ASP A 106 12.37 19.33 21.99
C ASP A 106 13.83 18.92 22.29
N VAL A 107 14.09 17.62 22.44
CA VAL A 107 15.42 17.06 22.73
C VAL A 107 16.22 16.79 21.44
N LEU A 108 15.55 16.79 20.28
CA LEU A 108 16.19 16.50 19.01
C LEU A 108 17.10 17.65 18.57
N SER A 109 18.19 17.29 17.89
CA SER A 109 19.02 18.27 17.18
C SER A 109 18.18 19.00 16.11
N GLU A 110 18.56 20.23 15.75
CA GLU A 110 17.86 20.98 14.70
C GLU A 110 17.84 20.22 13.36
N GLU A 111 18.89 19.47 13.05
CA GLU A 111 18.97 18.62 11.86
C GLU A 111 17.98 17.44 11.91
N ASP A 112 17.88 16.76 13.06
CA ASP A 112 16.91 15.68 13.23
C ASP A 112 15.47 16.21 13.22
N ARG A 113 15.22 17.41 13.76
CA ARG A 113 13.90 18.08 13.68
C ARG A 113 13.52 18.38 12.24
N LEU A 114 14.44 18.87 11.42
CA LEU A 114 14.22 19.09 9.99
C LEU A 114 13.94 17.77 9.26
N THR A 115 14.69 16.71 9.60
CA THR A 115 14.49 15.37 9.02
C THR A 115 13.09 14.83 9.34
N VAL A 116 12.64 14.97 10.60
CA VAL A 116 11.30 14.60 11.03
C VAL A 116 10.22 15.40 10.29
N ALA A 117 10.39 16.72 10.18
CA ALA A 117 9.44 17.58 9.48
C ALA A 117 9.30 17.20 8.00
N ARG A 118 10.42 16.90 7.32
CA ARG A 118 10.40 16.43 5.92
C ARG A 118 9.81 15.03 5.80
N ALA A 119 10.14 14.12 6.70
CA ALA A 119 9.60 12.76 6.70
C ALA A 119 8.07 12.76 6.86
N ARG A 120 7.54 13.57 7.79
CA ARG A 120 6.09 13.75 7.95
C ARG A 120 5.42 14.29 6.69
N LYS A 121 6.03 15.25 5.99
CA LYS A 121 5.54 15.74 4.70
C LYS A 121 5.54 14.64 3.64
N ILE A 122 6.58 13.81 3.59
CA ILE A 122 6.65 12.65 2.69
C ILE A 122 5.51 11.66 2.99
N GLU A 123 5.28 11.31 4.26
CA GLU A 123 4.18 10.41 4.64
C GLU A 123 2.81 10.96 4.24
N ARG A 124 2.59 12.28 4.39
CA ARG A 124 1.35 12.91 3.94
C ARG A 124 1.25 12.95 2.43
N PHE A 125 2.34 13.27 1.72
CA PHE A 125 2.36 13.35 0.26
C PHE A 125 2.16 11.99 -0.42
N LEU A 126 2.45 10.88 0.28
CA LEU A 126 2.09 9.53 -0.18
C LEU A 126 0.57 9.27 -0.16
N SER A 127 -0.22 10.12 0.51
CA SER A 127 -1.68 10.04 0.48
C SER A 127 -2.25 10.75 -0.75
N GLN A 128 -3.15 10.06 -1.45
CA GLN A 128 -3.76 10.55 -2.69
C GLN A 128 -5.28 10.30 -2.68
N PRO A 129 -6.10 11.23 -3.19
CA PRO A 129 -7.52 10.98 -3.39
C PRO A 129 -7.72 9.96 -4.51
N PHE A 130 -8.33 8.83 -4.18
CA PHE A 130 -8.67 7.78 -5.16
C PHE A 130 -10.04 8.04 -5.79
N PHE A 131 -10.16 7.78 -7.10
CA PHE A 131 -11.43 7.87 -7.83
C PHE A 131 -12.55 7.01 -7.19
N VAL A 132 -12.20 5.84 -6.66
CA VAL A 132 -13.15 4.95 -5.98
C VAL A 132 -13.56 5.45 -4.59
N ALA A 133 -12.78 6.36 -4.01
CA ALA A 133 -12.98 6.91 -2.67
C ALA A 133 -13.67 8.28 -2.68
N GLU A 134 -14.01 8.84 -3.84
CA GLU A 134 -14.66 10.15 -3.96
C GLU A 134 -15.94 10.24 -3.15
N VAL A 135 -16.76 9.18 -3.18
CA VAL A 135 -18.03 9.09 -2.44
C VAL A 135 -17.83 9.15 -0.93
N PHE A 136 -16.67 8.71 -0.43
CA PHE A 136 -16.35 8.68 1.00
C PHE A 136 -15.55 9.90 1.47
N THR A 137 -14.69 10.44 0.61
CA THR A 137 -13.77 11.54 0.94
C THR A 137 -14.31 12.92 0.54
N GLY A 138 -15.33 12.97 -0.34
CA GLY A 138 -15.87 14.22 -0.88
C GLY A 138 -14.90 15.00 -1.78
N SER A 139 -13.71 14.45 -2.03
CA SER A 139 -12.66 15.06 -2.85
C SER A 139 -12.51 14.31 -4.17
N PRO A 140 -12.40 14.98 -5.32
CA PRO A 140 -12.25 14.32 -6.61
C PRO A 140 -10.94 13.55 -6.68
N GLY A 141 -10.99 12.34 -7.23
CA GLY A 141 -9.86 11.48 -7.45
C GLY A 141 -8.92 12.07 -8.49
N LYS A 142 -7.63 11.79 -8.33
CA LYS A 142 -6.59 12.35 -9.21
C LYS A 142 -5.70 11.25 -9.73
N TYR A 143 -5.18 11.45 -10.94
CA TYR A 143 -4.13 10.62 -11.53
C TYR A 143 -2.85 11.45 -11.59
N VAL A 144 -1.74 10.88 -11.15
CA VAL A 144 -0.44 11.56 -11.10
C VAL A 144 0.56 10.76 -11.93
N GLY A 145 1.24 11.43 -12.86
CA GLY A 145 2.25 10.80 -13.70
C GLY A 145 3.55 10.52 -12.94
N LEU A 146 4.30 9.49 -13.34
CA LEU A 146 5.55 9.11 -12.69
C LEU A 146 6.55 10.28 -12.57
N ALA A 147 6.73 11.06 -13.65
CA ALA A 147 7.65 12.19 -13.67
C ALA A 147 7.25 13.29 -12.67
N GLU A 148 5.96 13.55 -12.50
CA GLU A 148 5.44 14.53 -11.54
C GLU A 148 5.63 14.06 -10.11
N THR A 149 5.40 12.77 -9.85
CA THR A 149 5.67 12.13 -8.55
C THR A 149 7.14 12.28 -8.16
N ILE A 150 8.07 11.93 -9.07
CA ILE A 150 9.51 12.05 -8.84
C ILE A 150 9.91 13.49 -8.56
N ARG A 151 9.39 14.45 -9.35
CA ARG A 151 9.61 15.89 -9.13
C ARG A 151 9.11 16.33 -7.76
N GLY A 152 7.92 15.90 -7.35
CA GLY A 152 7.34 16.23 -6.05
C GLY A 152 8.21 15.78 -4.88
N PHE A 153 8.63 14.52 -4.88
CA PHE A 153 9.52 14.00 -3.83
C PHE A 153 10.89 14.69 -3.83
N GLN A 154 11.45 15.01 -4.99
CA GLN A 154 12.73 15.73 -5.06
C GLN A 154 12.64 17.12 -4.45
N LEU A 155 11.53 17.84 -4.69
CA LEU A 155 11.31 19.16 -4.11
C LEU A 155 11.21 19.10 -2.58
N ILE A 156 10.51 18.10 -2.04
CA ILE A 156 10.40 17.88 -0.59
C ILE A 156 11.76 17.54 0.00
N LEU A 157 12.50 16.60 -0.60
CA LEU A 157 13.84 16.20 -0.12
C LEU A 157 14.87 17.34 -0.20
N SER A 158 14.78 18.19 -1.22
CA SER A 158 15.67 19.35 -1.41
C SER A 158 15.43 20.48 -0.41
N GLY A 159 14.36 20.43 0.39
CA GLY A 159 14.02 21.46 1.38
C GLY A 159 13.36 22.72 0.81
N LYS A 160 13.08 22.77 -0.50
CA LYS A 160 12.41 23.92 -1.14
C LYS A 160 11.00 24.20 -0.59
N LEU A 161 10.38 23.21 0.05
CA LEU A 161 9.02 23.28 0.58
C LEU A 161 9.00 23.18 2.12
N ASP A 162 10.12 23.46 2.79
CA ASP A 162 10.22 23.37 4.25
C ASP A 162 9.31 24.39 4.95
N GLY A 163 9.06 25.55 4.34
CA GLY A 163 8.16 26.58 4.87
C GLY A 163 6.66 26.22 4.83
N LEU A 164 6.26 25.21 4.05
CA LEU A 164 4.86 24.83 3.91
C LEU A 164 4.37 23.97 5.08
N PRO A 165 3.11 24.13 5.53
CA PRO A 165 2.54 23.29 6.58
C PRO A 165 2.33 21.85 6.12
N GLU A 166 2.50 20.88 7.02
CA GLU A 166 2.32 19.44 6.73
C GLU A 166 0.93 19.11 6.18
N GLN A 167 -0.09 19.84 6.65
CA GLN A 167 -1.49 19.65 6.24
C GLN A 167 -1.71 19.92 4.74
N ALA A 168 -0.86 20.75 4.12
CA ALA A 168 -0.94 21.05 2.70
C ALA A 168 -0.60 19.83 1.82
N PHE A 169 0.17 18.87 2.35
CA PHE A 169 0.56 17.65 1.65
C PHE A 169 -0.44 16.51 1.81
N TYR A 170 -1.52 16.70 2.58
CA TYR A 170 -2.50 15.64 2.82
C TYR A 170 -3.57 15.60 1.72
N LEU A 171 -3.82 14.41 1.16
CA LEU A 171 -4.79 14.14 0.10
C LEU A 171 -4.68 15.12 -1.08
N VAL A 172 -3.48 15.18 -1.66
CA VAL A 172 -3.18 15.98 -2.87
C VAL A 172 -2.73 15.07 -4.00
N GLY A 173 -2.87 15.53 -5.24
CA GLY A 173 -2.34 14.81 -6.40
C GLY A 173 -0.87 15.16 -6.63
N ASN A 174 -0.63 16.34 -7.19
CA ASN A 174 0.70 16.81 -7.54
C ASN A 174 1.24 17.83 -6.51
N ILE A 175 2.49 18.23 -6.70
CA ILE A 175 3.16 19.18 -5.80
C ILE A 175 2.61 20.61 -5.93
N ASP A 176 2.12 20.98 -7.11
CA ASP A 176 1.58 22.32 -7.38
C ASP A 176 0.22 22.52 -6.67
N GLU A 177 -0.55 21.44 -6.47
CA GLU A 177 -1.73 21.46 -5.62
C GLU A 177 -1.40 21.57 -4.14
N ALA A 178 -0.31 20.94 -3.69
CA ALA A 178 0.15 21.07 -2.31
C ALA A 178 0.52 22.53 -2.00
N THR A 179 1.19 23.23 -2.93
CA THR A 179 1.52 24.65 -2.74
C THR A 179 0.27 25.54 -2.76
N ALA A 180 -0.66 25.29 -3.68
CA ALA A 180 -1.94 26.02 -3.71
C ALA A 180 -2.75 25.82 -2.42
N LYS A 181 -2.79 24.59 -1.90
CA LYS A 181 -3.46 24.27 -0.63
C LYS A 181 -2.79 24.96 0.55
N ALA A 182 -1.47 25.06 0.57
CA ALA A 182 -0.75 25.80 1.59
C ALA A 182 -1.13 27.29 1.60
N MET A 183 -1.19 27.94 0.43
CA MET A 183 -1.61 29.34 0.32
C MET A 183 -3.02 29.56 0.88
N ASN A 184 -3.96 28.64 0.60
CA ASN A 184 -5.31 28.73 1.14
C ASN A 184 -5.33 28.63 2.68
N LEU A 185 -4.55 27.71 3.25
CA LEU A 185 -4.43 27.57 4.71
C LEU A 185 -3.82 28.82 5.36
N GLU A 186 -2.82 29.43 4.72
CA GLU A 186 -2.23 30.69 5.19
C GLU A 186 -3.26 31.84 5.17
N MET A 187 -4.03 31.97 4.07
CA MET A 187 -5.10 32.97 3.98
C MET A 187 -6.18 32.78 5.04
N GLU A 188 -6.65 31.55 5.26
CA GLU A 188 -7.63 31.23 6.31
C GLU A 188 -7.09 31.54 7.71
N SER A 189 -5.80 31.31 7.96
CA SER A 189 -5.17 31.63 9.24
C SER A 189 -5.11 33.13 9.51
N ASN A 190 -4.92 33.94 8.47
CA ASN A 190 -4.87 35.40 8.55
C ASN A 190 -6.26 36.03 8.70
N LEU A 191 -7.30 35.39 8.17
CA LEU A 191 -8.69 35.85 8.33
C LEU A 191 -9.27 35.58 9.73
N LYS A 192 -8.68 34.63 10.48
CA LYS A 192 -9.09 34.28 11.85
C LYS A 192 -8.34 35.04 12.94
N LYS A 193 -7.33 35.84 12.57
CA LYS A 193 -6.59 36.75 13.48
C LYS A 193 -7.20 38.14 13.45
#